data_AF-A0A0N5BF17-F1
#
_entry.id   AF-A0A0N5BF17-F1
#
_cell.length_a   1.000
_cell.length_b   1.000
_cell.length_c   1.000
_cell.angle_alpha   90.00
_cell.angle_beta   90.00
_cell.angle_gamma   90.00
#
_symmetry.space_group_name_H-M   'P 1'
#
loop_
_entity.id
_entity.type
_entity.pdbx_description
1 polymer ?
#
loop_
_entity_poly.entity_id
_entity_poly.type
_entity_poly.pdbx_seq_one_letter_code
_entity_poly.pdbx_strand_id
1 'polypeptide(L)'
;MNPLPSIESPLRIYYVPFKVMLMDMIENVRIQEELVFKADDSPGTYSSIFSGRIAKEYIERFGKCLFFAVYVDDFSPNSRSSLSSKALTICNIHLLNLPDHFRSKIDSILMTLCCQSNVSKKTNFNYSYDIICSEINTLHGKTITIESEAYTIFFIVFIGDNKEVNAAMGIKNSFHGKSSRPCRSCTATTTQFTRIFEEKSCVKRRTNPPSKFLEMYDYKLSDRLFFDISHDFYLGTATFSMGMIICKIIKEAKFCSLEELNSCISKFYFGTSDKPNRIKVIDSKISGNHMLGQHSEQCRSLIRYFPLIIHSIKELKYGNVEFTNDILLETMMLKMKDTMEIFENLRYIEELISSPYIDDNELLILDSLVKKHLMFISQNRPTLRLREHNMVHFSSAIRSYGPLCNIASLRYESFHQVAKKFCMSSNNKLNLPFTIMNK
;
A
#
# COMPACT_ATOMS: atom_id res chain seq x y z
N MET A 1 -16.57 29.51 -31.44
CA MET A 1 -15.70 28.34 -31.21
C MET A 1 -14.38 28.86 -30.69
N ASN A 2 -14.08 28.65 -29.41
CA ASN A 2 -12.75 28.98 -28.88
C ASN A 2 -11.74 27.99 -29.49
N PRO A 3 -10.59 28.45 -30.01
CA PRO A 3 -9.58 27.55 -30.52
C PRO A 3 -9.07 26.67 -29.37
N LEU A 4 -8.98 25.36 -29.63
CA LEU A 4 -8.30 24.41 -28.74
C LEU A 4 -6.87 24.94 -28.48
N PRO A 5 -6.40 24.96 -27.22
CA PRO A 5 -5.06 25.42 -26.93
C PRO A 5 -4.04 24.56 -27.66
N SER A 6 -3.19 25.23 -28.44
CA SER A 6 -2.07 24.67 -29.18
C SER A 6 -1.20 23.78 -28.29
N ILE A 7 -0.82 22.62 -28.81
CA ILE A 7 0.06 21.65 -28.14
C ILE A 7 1.48 22.25 -28.11
N GLU A 8 1.85 22.91 -27.01
CA GLU A 8 3.16 23.59 -26.89
C GLU A 8 4.38 22.67 -26.60
N SER A 9 4.23 21.35 -26.62
CA SER A 9 5.39 20.45 -26.68
C SER A 9 5.00 19.05 -27.19
N PRO A 10 5.83 18.38 -28.03
CA PRO A 10 5.57 16.99 -28.39
C PRO A 10 5.45 16.13 -27.13
N LEU A 11 4.49 15.20 -27.11
CA LEU A 11 4.34 14.23 -26.03
C LEU A 11 5.64 13.42 -25.94
N ARG A 12 6.40 13.56 -24.84
CA ARG A 12 7.67 12.87 -24.63
C ARG A 12 7.51 11.82 -23.55
N ILE A 13 7.65 10.57 -23.97
CA ILE A 13 7.66 9.40 -23.09
C ILE A 13 9.02 8.75 -23.27
N TYR A 14 9.70 8.54 -22.16
CA TYR A 14 11.00 7.89 -22.13
C TYR A 14 10.82 6.50 -21.57
N TYR A 15 11.49 5.56 -22.20
CA TYR A 15 11.24 4.16 -21.97
C TYR A 15 12.49 3.34 -22.25
N VAL A 16 12.79 2.42 -21.35
CA VAL A 16 13.86 1.43 -21.46
C VAL A 16 13.20 0.05 -21.37
N PRO A 17 13.39 -0.84 -22.37
CA PRO A 17 12.74 -2.13 -22.37
C PRO A 17 13.07 -2.97 -21.15
N PHE A 18 12.04 -3.50 -20.50
CA PHE A 18 12.20 -4.31 -19.30
C PHE A 18 13.02 -5.56 -19.62
N LYS A 19 12.81 -6.16 -20.80
CA LYS A 19 13.60 -7.30 -21.24
C LYS A 19 15.10 -7.02 -21.15
N VAL A 20 15.55 -5.84 -21.58
CA VAL A 20 16.98 -5.47 -21.55
C VAL A 20 17.48 -5.37 -20.12
N MET A 21 16.73 -4.67 -19.26
CA MET A 21 17.10 -4.50 -17.84
C MET A 21 17.08 -5.84 -17.07
N LEU A 22 16.12 -6.71 -17.37
CA LEU A 22 15.99 -8.02 -16.77
C LEU A 22 17.17 -8.91 -17.16
N MET A 23 17.52 -8.95 -18.46
CA MET A 23 18.66 -9.72 -18.95
C MET A 23 19.97 -9.25 -18.32
N ASP A 24 20.22 -7.94 -18.29
CA ASP A 24 21.43 -7.38 -17.64
C ASP A 24 21.53 -7.77 -16.15
N MET A 25 20.40 -7.74 -15.44
CA MET A 25 20.35 -8.12 -14.03
C MET A 25 20.57 -9.62 -13.81
N ILE A 26 19.93 -10.49 -14.59
CA ILE A 26 20.05 -11.94 -14.42
C ILE A 26 21.31 -12.52 -15.07
N GLU A 27 21.99 -11.82 -15.98
CA GLU A 27 23.31 -12.22 -16.49
C GLU A 27 24.41 -12.06 -15.43
N ASN A 28 24.15 -11.30 -14.35
CA ASN A 28 25.05 -11.19 -13.22
C ASN A 28 25.03 -12.47 -12.37
N VAL A 29 26.13 -13.23 -12.40
CA VAL A 29 26.30 -14.50 -11.66
C VAL A 29 25.97 -14.36 -10.17
N ARG A 30 26.35 -13.25 -9.52
CA ARG A 30 26.05 -13.04 -8.09
C ARG A 30 24.56 -12.88 -7.81
N ILE A 31 23.80 -12.38 -8.76
CA ILE A 31 22.34 -12.28 -8.63
C ILE A 31 21.73 -13.67 -8.83
N GLN A 32 22.22 -14.44 -9.79
CA GLN A 32 21.74 -15.80 -10.07
C GLN A 32 21.87 -16.73 -8.87
N GLU A 33 23.02 -16.70 -8.19
CA GLU A 33 23.30 -17.50 -6.98
C GLU A 33 22.30 -17.25 -5.85
N GLU A 34 21.68 -16.07 -5.83
CA GLU A 34 20.78 -15.62 -4.79
C GLU A 34 19.30 -15.79 -5.16
N LEU A 35 18.98 -16.17 -6.41
CA LEU A 35 17.59 -16.26 -6.85
C LEU A 35 16.82 -17.34 -6.07
N VAL A 36 15.63 -16.94 -5.61
CA VAL A 36 14.67 -17.81 -4.92
C VAL A 36 13.60 -18.25 -5.91
N PHE A 37 13.21 -19.52 -5.87
CA PHE A 37 12.23 -20.10 -6.80
C PHE A 37 11.06 -20.82 -6.13
N LYS A 38 11.13 -21.03 -4.81
CA LYS A 38 10.10 -21.69 -4.02
C LYS A 38 10.08 -21.12 -2.62
N ALA A 39 8.94 -21.29 -1.95
CA ALA A 39 8.86 -21.16 -0.50
C ALA A 39 9.09 -22.54 0.12
N ASP A 40 9.77 -22.59 1.26
CA ASP A 40 9.91 -23.81 2.07
C ASP A 40 8.84 -23.83 3.18
N ASP A 41 7.58 -23.74 2.75
CA ASP A 41 6.41 -23.58 3.62
C ASP A 41 5.67 -24.89 3.84
N SER A 42 5.11 -25.07 5.04
CA SER A 42 4.11 -26.11 5.29
C SER A 42 2.76 -25.71 4.66
N PRO A 43 1.88 -26.68 4.33
CA PRO A 43 0.55 -26.37 3.82
C PRO A 43 -0.22 -25.40 4.74
N GLY A 44 -0.83 -24.38 4.15
CA GLY A 44 -1.58 -23.35 4.88
C GLY A 44 -0.71 -22.25 5.50
N THR A 45 0.59 -22.21 5.19
CA THR A 45 1.50 -21.13 5.64
C THR A 45 2.00 -20.30 4.46
N TYR A 46 2.27 -19.02 4.74
CA TYR A 46 2.64 -18.03 3.74
C TYR A 46 3.84 -17.21 4.24
N SER A 47 5.04 -17.45 3.68
CA SER A 47 6.27 -16.72 4.01
C SER A 47 6.77 -15.78 2.90
N SER A 48 6.29 -15.95 1.66
CA SER A 48 6.79 -15.21 0.51
C SER A 48 5.78 -15.14 -0.63
N ILE A 49 6.16 -14.51 -1.74
CA ILE A 49 5.32 -14.48 -2.95
C ILE A 49 5.08 -15.90 -3.50
N PHE A 50 6.07 -16.79 -3.32
CA PHE A 50 6.04 -18.17 -3.79
C PHE A 50 5.06 -19.04 -3.01
N SER A 51 4.63 -18.58 -1.85
CA SER A 51 3.63 -19.24 -1.02
C SER A 51 2.21 -19.00 -1.54
N GLY A 52 2.01 -17.91 -2.27
CA GLY A 52 0.72 -17.51 -2.83
C GLY A 52 0.26 -18.44 -3.95
N ARG A 53 -1.06 -18.65 -4.03
CA ARG A 53 -1.70 -19.50 -5.03
C ARG A 53 -1.24 -19.20 -6.46
N ILE A 54 -1.13 -17.91 -6.85
CA ILE A 54 -0.80 -17.52 -8.23
C ILE A 54 0.60 -17.99 -8.62
N ALA A 55 1.60 -17.81 -7.75
CA ALA A 55 2.96 -18.24 -8.02
C ALA A 55 3.06 -19.77 -8.05
N LYS A 56 2.39 -20.46 -7.11
CA LYS A 56 2.32 -21.93 -7.06
C LYS A 56 1.74 -22.52 -8.33
N GLU A 57 0.62 -22.00 -8.83
CA GLU A 57 0.00 -22.46 -10.09
C GLU A 57 0.97 -22.36 -11.28
N TYR A 58 1.80 -21.30 -11.36
CA TYR A 58 2.83 -21.18 -12.39
C TYR A 58 4.00 -22.14 -12.18
N ILE A 59 4.50 -22.28 -10.96
CA ILE A 59 5.61 -23.21 -10.64
C ILE A 59 5.20 -24.66 -10.93
N GLU A 60 4.00 -25.07 -10.53
CA GLU A 60 3.48 -26.41 -10.77
C GLU A 60 3.36 -26.73 -12.26
N ARG A 61 2.99 -25.74 -13.08
CA ARG A 61 2.78 -25.91 -14.51
C ARG A 61 4.05 -25.79 -15.36
N PHE A 62 4.98 -24.92 -14.97
CA PHE A 62 6.14 -24.55 -15.80
C PHE A 62 7.50 -24.82 -15.15
N GLY A 63 7.54 -25.29 -13.90
CA GLY A 63 8.76 -25.54 -13.16
C GLY A 63 9.43 -24.24 -12.70
N LYS A 64 10.65 -23.98 -13.18
CA LYS A 64 11.43 -22.80 -12.79
C LYS A 64 10.83 -21.53 -13.40
N CYS A 65 10.33 -20.65 -12.53
CA CYS A 65 9.63 -19.43 -12.91
C CYS A 65 10.32 -18.18 -12.36
N LEU A 66 10.44 -17.15 -13.19
CA LEU A 66 10.80 -15.80 -12.77
C LEU A 66 9.55 -14.94 -12.70
N PHE A 67 9.39 -14.20 -11.62
CA PHE A 67 8.21 -13.42 -11.30
C PHE A 67 8.56 -11.95 -11.20
N PHE A 68 7.72 -11.10 -11.80
CA PHE A 68 7.89 -9.66 -11.68
C PHE A 68 6.58 -8.95 -11.33
N ALA A 69 6.71 -7.84 -10.61
CA ALA A 69 5.65 -6.88 -10.34
C ALA A 69 5.89 -5.59 -11.11
N VAL A 70 4.80 -4.91 -11.44
CA VAL A 70 4.83 -3.59 -12.08
C VAL A 70 4.18 -2.59 -11.12
N TYR A 71 4.87 -1.49 -10.85
CA TYR A 71 4.34 -0.38 -10.06
C TYR A 71 4.23 0.87 -10.90
N VAL A 72 3.08 1.53 -10.87
CA VAL A 72 2.87 2.83 -11.52
C VAL A 72 2.31 3.80 -10.51
N ASP A 73 2.85 5.03 -10.53
CA ASP A 73 2.31 6.14 -9.77
C ASP A 73 2.80 7.49 -10.32
N ASP A 74 2.11 8.54 -9.92
CA ASP A 74 2.48 9.93 -10.16
C ASP A 74 3.21 10.51 -8.95
N PHE A 75 4.37 11.14 -9.18
CA PHE A 75 5.01 11.97 -8.15
C PHE A 75 5.29 13.38 -8.67
N SER A 76 5.39 14.35 -7.76
CA SER A 76 5.82 15.70 -8.10
C SER A 76 7.28 15.95 -7.73
N PRO A 77 8.13 16.32 -8.69
CA PRO A 77 9.54 16.59 -8.43
C PRO A 77 9.78 17.78 -7.49
N ASN A 78 8.92 18.80 -7.56
CA ASN A 78 9.13 20.09 -6.91
C ASN A 78 8.20 20.35 -5.70
N SER A 79 7.30 19.42 -5.37
CA SER A 79 6.35 19.59 -4.26
C SER A 79 6.33 18.37 -3.37
N ARG A 80 6.16 18.60 -2.07
CA ARG A 80 6.09 17.54 -1.05
C ARG A 80 4.69 16.96 -0.86
N SER A 81 3.64 17.62 -1.38
CA SER A 81 2.26 17.38 -0.91
C SER A 81 1.14 17.45 -1.96
N SER A 82 1.34 18.05 -3.14
CA SER A 82 0.30 18.13 -4.19
C SER A 82 0.87 17.94 -5.59
N LEU A 83 0.10 17.30 -6.48
CA LEU A 83 0.49 17.10 -7.87
C LEU A 83 0.65 18.45 -8.58
N SER A 84 1.89 18.86 -8.84
CA SER A 84 2.21 20.07 -9.60
C SER A 84 1.88 19.88 -11.08
N SER A 85 1.80 20.97 -11.85
CA SER A 85 1.69 20.93 -13.32
C SER A 85 2.86 20.20 -14.00
N LYS A 86 3.95 19.94 -13.27
CA LYS A 86 5.15 19.20 -13.70
C LYS A 86 5.28 17.83 -13.01
N ALA A 87 4.19 17.28 -12.49
CA ALA A 87 4.18 15.90 -11.99
C ALA A 87 4.61 14.91 -13.08
N LEU A 88 5.23 13.82 -12.66
CA LEU A 88 5.75 12.79 -13.53
C LEU A 88 5.08 11.46 -13.19
N THR A 89 4.73 10.70 -14.22
CA THR A 89 4.31 9.31 -14.09
C THR A 89 5.54 8.43 -14.27
N ILE A 90 5.80 7.54 -13.31
CA ILE A 90 6.86 6.54 -13.39
C ILE A 90 6.22 5.15 -13.46
N CYS A 91 6.79 4.28 -14.28
CA CYS A 91 6.62 2.84 -14.19
C CYS A 91 7.92 2.19 -13.70
N ASN A 92 7.81 1.44 -12.62
CA ASN A 92 8.88 0.62 -12.08
C ASN A 92 8.54 -0.85 -12.22
N ILE A 93 9.56 -1.68 -12.41
CA ILE A 93 9.46 -3.12 -12.44
C ILE A 93 10.36 -3.68 -11.35
N HIS A 94 9.92 -4.76 -10.72
CA HIS A 94 10.64 -5.38 -9.62
C HIS A 94 10.63 -6.89 -9.79
N LEU A 95 11.82 -7.51 -9.82
CA LEU A 95 11.95 -8.96 -9.82
C LEU A 95 11.69 -9.50 -8.42
N LEU A 96 10.70 -10.39 -8.31
CA LEU A 96 10.22 -10.90 -7.04
C LEU A 96 11.03 -12.11 -6.54
N ASN A 97 11.89 -12.67 -7.40
CA ASN A 97 12.79 -13.79 -7.09
C ASN A 97 14.06 -13.42 -6.35
N LEU A 98 14.25 -12.15 -6.02
CA LEU A 98 15.34 -11.77 -5.13
C LEU A 98 14.98 -12.13 -3.67
N PRO A 99 15.95 -12.51 -2.82
CA PRO A 99 15.77 -12.63 -1.37
C PRO A 99 15.32 -11.31 -0.74
N ASP A 100 14.64 -11.36 0.40
CA ASP A 100 14.05 -10.17 1.04
C ASP A 100 15.04 -9.05 1.31
N HIS A 101 16.27 -9.37 1.73
CA HIS A 101 17.29 -8.37 2.02
C HIS A 101 17.82 -7.69 0.74
N PHE A 102 17.85 -8.36 -0.41
CA PHE A 102 18.12 -7.72 -1.70
C PHE A 102 16.92 -6.98 -2.23
N ARG A 103 15.74 -7.61 -2.17
CA ARG A 103 14.49 -6.96 -2.50
C ARG A 103 14.42 -5.65 -1.78
N SER A 104 14.70 -5.57 -0.45
CA SER A 104 14.70 -4.40 0.46
C SER A 104 15.47 -3.16 0.01
N LYS A 105 16.39 -3.31 -0.94
CA LYS A 105 17.19 -2.19 -1.45
C LYS A 105 16.38 -1.36 -2.45
N ILE A 106 16.73 -0.08 -2.60
CA ILE A 106 16.14 0.78 -3.62
C ILE A 106 16.69 0.42 -5.02
N ASP A 107 17.93 -0.05 -5.07
CA ASP A 107 18.64 -0.40 -6.31
C ASP A 107 18.06 -1.63 -7.02
N SER A 108 17.21 -2.42 -6.36
CA SER A 108 16.47 -3.52 -7.01
C SER A 108 15.25 -3.06 -7.81
N ILE A 109 14.84 -1.78 -7.66
CA ILE A 109 13.69 -1.21 -8.35
C ILE A 109 14.14 -0.66 -9.70
N LEU A 110 13.67 -1.28 -10.78
CA LEU A 110 14.07 -0.96 -12.15
C LEU A 110 13.06 0.01 -12.77
N MET A 111 13.47 1.25 -13.03
CA MET A 111 12.61 2.21 -13.73
C MET A 111 12.59 1.91 -15.24
N THR A 112 11.41 1.58 -15.77
CA THR A 112 11.26 1.27 -17.21
C THR A 112 10.65 2.43 -18.00
N LEU A 113 9.80 3.26 -17.38
CA LEU A 113 9.12 4.35 -18.09
C LEU A 113 9.04 5.60 -17.22
N CYS A 114 9.28 6.76 -17.84
CA CYS A 114 9.00 8.06 -17.23
C CYS A 114 8.42 9.03 -18.25
N CYS A 115 7.37 9.74 -17.86
CA CYS A 115 6.78 10.81 -18.67
C CYS A 115 6.14 11.88 -17.80
N GLN A 116 5.77 13.01 -18.41
CA GLN A 116 4.98 14.01 -17.69
C GLN A 116 3.57 13.48 -17.44
N SER A 117 3.08 13.64 -16.22
CA SER A 117 1.77 13.11 -15.81
C SER A 117 0.59 13.72 -16.58
N ASN A 118 0.75 14.94 -17.11
CA ASN A 118 -0.23 15.54 -18.01
C ASN A 118 -0.39 14.76 -19.34
N VAL A 119 0.66 14.09 -19.83
CA VAL A 119 0.65 13.22 -21.02
C VAL A 119 -0.19 12.00 -20.71
N SER A 120 0.11 11.29 -19.64
CA SER A 120 -0.66 10.12 -19.20
C SER A 120 -2.12 10.50 -18.99
N LYS A 121 -2.41 11.56 -18.22
CA LYS A 121 -3.80 12.02 -17.98
C LYS A 121 -4.55 12.42 -19.24
N LYS A 122 -3.93 13.12 -20.20
CA LYS A 122 -4.57 13.49 -21.48
C LYS A 122 -5.00 12.26 -22.29
N THR A 123 -4.26 11.16 -22.17
CA THR A 123 -4.57 9.88 -22.83
C THR A 123 -5.45 8.96 -21.98
N ASN A 124 -5.95 9.41 -20.82
CA ASN A 124 -6.55 8.52 -19.80
C ASN A 124 -5.65 7.34 -19.45
N PHE A 125 -4.35 7.59 -19.38
CA PHE A 125 -3.26 6.64 -19.13
C PHE A 125 -3.06 5.59 -20.23
N ASN A 126 -3.87 5.59 -21.30
CA ASN A 126 -3.82 4.56 -22.35
C ASN A 126 -2.42 4.41 -22.94
N TYR A 127 -1.72 5.50 -23.25
CA TYR A 127 -0.41 5.36 -23.92
C TYR A 127 0.67 4.76 -23.00
N SER A 128 0.69 5.18 -21.73
CA SER A 128 1.60 4.59 -20.73
C SER A 128 1.25 3.11 -20.50
N TYR A 129 -0.04 2.79 -20.43
CA TYR A 129 -0.50 1.42 -20.29
C TYR A 129 -0.27 0.57 -21.54
N ASP A 130 -0.36 1.11 -22.75
CA ASP A 130 -0.09 0.38 -23.99
C ASP A 130 1.37 -0.12 -24.03
N ILE A 131 2.32 0.74 -23.64
CA ILE A 131 3.74 0.35 -23.53
C ILE A 131 3.92 -0.74 -22.46
N ILE A 132 3.32 -0.55 -21.27
CA ILE A 132 3.42 -1.50 -20.16
C ILE A 132 2.79 -2.86 -20.53
N CYS A 133 1.61 -2.86 -21.16
CA CYS A 133 0.92 -4.05 -21.64
C CYS A 133 1.73 -4.76 -22.72
N SER A 134 2.32 -4.02 -23.66
CA SER A 134 3.20 -4.58 -24.68
C SER A 134 4.41 -5.29 -24.07
N GLU A 135 5.06 -4.69 -23.08
CA GLU A 135 6.19 -5.32 -22.38
C GLU A 135 5.80 -6.57 -21.61
N ILE A 136 4.71 -6.49 -20.84
CA ILE A 136 4.17 -7.63 -20.13
C ILE A 136 3.86 -8.75 -21.13
N ASN A 137 3.17 -8.46 -22.24
CA ASN A 137 2.83 -9.45 -23.25
C ASN A 137 4.06 -10.03 -23.96
N THR A 138 5.13 -9.24 -24.09
CA THR A 138 6.39 -9.69 -24.71
C THR A 138 7.13 -10.69 -23.82
N LEU A 139 7.01 -10.56 -22.50
CA LEU A 139 7.76 -11.37 -21.53
C LEU A 139 6.94 -12.49 -20.88
N HIS A 140 5.64 -12.27 -20.66
CA HIS A 140 4.76 -13.20 -19.98
C HIS A 140 4.69 -14.54 -20.73
N GLY A 141 4.99 -15.63 -20.04
CA GLY A 141 5.04 -16.98 -20.61
C GLY A 141 6.23 -17.23 -21.54
N LYS A 142 7.19 -16.30 -21.66
CA LYS A 142 8.42 -16.54 -22.41
C LYS A 142 9.43 -17.28 -21.56
N THR A 143 10.12 -18.21 -22.20
CA THR A 143 11.24 -18.94 -21.62
C THR A 143 12.54 -18.24 -22.01
N ILE A 144 13.42 -18.05 -21.03
CA ILE A 144 14.80 -17.63 -21.21
C ILE A 144 15.73 -18.71 -20.65
N THR A 145 16.99 -18.71 -21.10
CA THR A 145 18.00 -19.66 -20.63
C THR A 145 19.07 -18.92 -19.85
N ILE A 146 19.35 -19.39 -18.64
CA ILE A 146 20.42 -18.89 -17.76
C ILE A 146 21.29 -20.10 -17.40
N GLU A 147 22.59 -20.04 -17.69
CA GLU A 147 23.56 -21.11 -17.38
C GLU A 147 23.12 -22.55 -17.75
N SER A 148 22.39 -22.70 -18.87
CA SER A 148 21.82 -23.95 -19.39
C SER A 148 20.49 -24.40 -18.76
N GLU A 149 19.93 -23.62 -17.84
CA GLU A 149 18.60 -23.87 -17.28
C GLU A 149 17.54 -22.95 -17.89
N ALA A 150 16.36 -23.51 -18.13
CA ALA A 150 15.23 -22.79 -18.71
C ALA A 150 14.34 -22.20 -17.59
N TYR A 151 14.06 -20.90 -17.70
CA TYR A 151 13.21 -20.15 -16.77
C TYR A 151 12.05 -19.53 -17.54
N THR A 152 10.82 -19.72 -17.07
CA THR A 152 9.65 -19.07 -17.67
C THR A 152 9.25 -17.82 -16.89
N ILE A 153 9.08 -16.70 -17.59
CA ILE A 153 8.85 -15.39 -16.98
C ILE A 153 7.34 -15.13 -16.84
N PHE A 154 6.89 -14.71 -15.67
CA PHE A 154 5.49 -14.41 -15.39
C PHE A 154 5.31 -13.08 -14.65
N PHE A 155 4.40 -12.27 -15.18
CA PHE A 155 3.86 -11.10 -14.48
C PHE A 155 2.92 -11.56 -13.36
N ILE A 156 3.12 -11.06 -12.13
CA ILE A 156 2.31 -11.44 -10.96
C ILE A 156 1.27 -10.38 -10.60
N VAL A 157 1.69 -9.11 -10.46
CA VAL A 157 0.83 -8.08 -9.86
C VAL A 157 1.12 -6.67 -10.37
N PHE A 158 0.05 -5.91 -10.60
CA PHE A 158 0.07 -4.46 -10.79
C PHE A 158 -0.15 -3.75 -9.45
N ILE A 159 0.83 -2.93 -9.07
CA ILE A 159 0.88 -2.22 -7.79
C ILE A 159 0.67 -0.73 -8.08
N GLY A 160 -0.11 -0.07 -7.24
CA GLY A 160 -0.34 1.37 -7.31
C GLY A 160 -1.26 1.83 -6.19
N ASP A 161 -1.52 3.12 -6.13
CA ASP A 161 -2.55 3.63 -5.23
C ASP A 161 -3.96 3.19 -5.68
N ASN A 162 -4.97 3.43 -4.86
CA ASN A 162 -6.34 3.02 -5.19
C ASN A 162 -6.88 3.62 -6.49
N LYS A 163 -6.40 4.80 -6.88
CA LYS A 163 -6.83 5.50 -8.09
C LYS A 163 -6.17 4.88 -9.31
N GLU A 164 -4.88 4.63 -9.26
CA GLU A 164 -4.10 4.04 -10.34
C GLU A 164 -4.55 2.61 -10.60
N VAL A 165 -4.69 1.80 -9.55
CA VAL A 165 -5.18 0.43 -9.66
C VAL A 165 -6.59 0.43 -10.26
N ASN A 166 -7.53 1.22 -9.74
CA ASN A 166 -8.88 1.25 -10.29
C ASN A 166 -8.92 1.73 -11.75
N ALA A 167 -8.07 2.69 -12.14
CA ALA A 167 -7.93 3.14 -13.52
C ALA A 167 -7.43 2.01 -14.44
N ALA A 168 -6.38 1.30 -14.03
CA ALA A 168 -5.86 0.11 -14.72
C ALA A 168 -6.92 -0.99 -14.88
N MET A 169 -7.81 -1.14 -13.88
CA MET A 169 -8.91 -2.12 -13.89
C MET A 169 -10.19 -1.62 -14.61
N GLY A 170 -10.20 -0.40 -15.16
CA GLY A 170 -11.39 0.18 -15.81
C GLY A 170 -12.54 0.48 -14.85
N ILE A 171 -12.30 0.49 -13.53
CA ILE A 171 -13.30 0.79 -12.51
C ILE A 171 -13.44 2.32 -12.40
N LYS A 172 -14.63 2.85 -12.69
CA LYS A 172 -14.89 4.30 -12.63
C LYS A 172 -14.49 4.89 -11.26
N ASN A 173 -13.65 5.93 -11.29
CA ASN A 173 -12.97 6.58 -10.15
C ASN A 173 -13.87 7.30 -9.11
N SER A 174 -15.19 7.11 -9.14
CA SER A 174 -16.03 7.70 -8.09
C SER A 174 -15.92 6.87 -6.83
N PHE A 175 -15.01 7.26 -5.94
CA PHE A 175 -14.85 6.63 -4.62
C PHE A 175 -15.93 7.01 -3.61
N HIS A 176 -16.73 8.04 -3.93
CA HIS A 176 -17.62 8.71 -2.96
C HIS A 176 -19.09 8.77 -3.40
N GLY A 177 -19.44 8.40 -4.64
CA GLY A 177 -20.83 8.41 -5.10
C GLY A 177 -21.66 7.36 -4.36
N LYS A 178 -22.87 7.70 -3.89
CA LYS A 178 -23.76 6.83 -3.08
C LYS A 178 -24.09 5.45 -3.70
N SER A 179 -23.99 5.33 -5.02
CA SER A 179 -24.22 4.08 -5.76
C SER A 179 -23.01 3.64 -6.59
N SER A 180 -21.84 4.22 -6.31
CA SER A 180 -20.59 3.78 -6.94
C SER A 180 -20.18 2.42 -6.40
N ARG A 181 -19.52 1.62 -7.25
CA ARG A 181 -18.98 0.29 -6.91
C ARG A 181 -17.46 0.30 -7.04
N PRO A 182 -16.75 1.02 -6.14
CA PRO A 182 -15.33 1.29 -6.30
C PRO A 182 -14.44 0.10 -5.90
N CYS A 183 -15.00 -0.94 -5.26
CA CYS A 183 -14.25 -2.15 -4.91
C CYS A 183 -13.87 -2.94 -6.17
N ARG A 184 -12.62 -3.38 -6.22
CA ARG A 184 -12.06 -4.21 -7.29
C ARG A 184 -12.43 -5.69 -7.18
N SER A 185 -12.54 -6.20 -5.96
CA SER A 185 -12.89 -7.60 -5.71
C SER A 185 -14.40 -7.88 -5.83
N CYS A 186 -15.23 -6.93 -5.40
CA CYS A 186 -16.68 -7.14 -5.31
C CYS A 186 -17.50 -6.02 -5.95
N THR A 187 -18.81 -6.25 -6.02
CA THR A 187 -19.78 -5.32 -6.61
C THR A 187 -20.56 -4.49 -5.58
N ALA A 188 -20.13 -4.51 -4.31
CA ALA A 188 -20.74 -3.74 -3.24
C ALA A 188 -20.69 -2.23 -3.54
N THR A 189 -21.78 -1.54 -3.26
CA THR A 189 -21.85 -0.07 -3.34
C THR A 189 -21.26 0.57 -2.09
N THR A 190 -20.84 1.82 -2.19
CA THR A 190 -20.38 2.62 -1.04
C THR A 190 -21.41 2.68 0.11
N THR A 191 -22.70 2.65 -0.22
CA THR A 191 -23.81 2.58 0.75
C THR A 191 -23.96 1.22 1.42
N GLN A 192 -23.49 0.14 0.79
CA GLN A 192 -23.52 -1.21 1.35
C GLN A 192 -22.32 -1.52 2.24
N PHE A 193 -21.22 -0.78 2.15
CA PHE A 193 -20.01 -1.06 2.91
C PHE A 193 -20.25 -1.12 4.43
N THR A 194 -21.14 -0.29 4.98
CA THR A 194 -21.53 -0.32 6.41
C THR A 194 -22.32 -1.55 6.84
N ARG A 195 -22.58 -2.48 5.93
CA ARG A 195 -23.31 -3.74 6.19
C ARG A 195 -22.52 -4.97 5.75
N ILE A 196 -21.34 -4.78 5.17
CA ILE A 196 -20.50 -5.85 4.61
C ILE A 196 -19.13 -5.77 5.28
N PHE A 197 -18.95 -6.60 6.30
CA PHE A 197 -17.74 -6.66 7.12
C PHE A 197 -16.96 -7.97 6.95
N GLU A 198 -17.46 -8.88 6.10
CA GLU A 198 -16.87 -10.19 5.84
C GLU A 198 -16.90 -10.47 4.34
N GLU A 199 -15.85 -11.10 3.82
CA GLU A 199 -15.73 -11.32 2.37
C GLU A 199 -16.81 -12.26 1.83
N LYS A 200 -17.23 -13.24 2.63
CA LYS A 200 -18.32 -14.16 2.25
C LYS A 200 -19.65 -13.44 2.00
N SER A 201 -19.83 -12.23 2.53
CA SER A 201 -21.00 -11.39 2.28
C SER A 201 -20.86 -10.52 1.02
N CYS A 202 -19.69 -10.52 0.39
CA CYS A 202 -19.43 -9.80 -0.84
C CYS A 202 -19.89 -10.60 -2.07
N VAL A 203 -20.59 -9.93 -2.99
CA VAL A 203 -20.82 -10.47 -4.33
C VAL A 203 -19.60 -10.18 -5.20
N LYS A 204 -18.78 -11.22 -5.45
CA LYS A 204 -17.55 -11.14 -6.26
C LYS A 204 -17.83 -10.54 -7.64
N ARG A 205 -16.90 -9.71 -8.11
CA ARG A 205 -16.92 -9.14 -9.47
C ARG A 205 -16.49 -10.20 -10.47
N ARG A 206 -17.45 -10.75 -11.23
CA ARG A 206 -17.18 -11.79 -12.25
C ARG A 206 -16.83 -11.22 -13.62
N THR A 207 -17.30 -10.02 -13.93
CA THR A 207 -17.02 -9.34 -15.19
C THR A 207 -16.14 -8.13 -14.94
N ASN A 208 -15.04 -8.07 -15.70
CA ASN A 208 -14.13 -6.95 -15.63
C ASN A 208 -14.71 -5.79 -16.45
N PRO A 209 -14.69 -4.56 -15.93
CA PRO A 209 -14.92 -3.40 -16.77
C PRO A 209 -13.91 -3.39 -17.92
N PRO A 210 -14.27 -2.87 -19.11
CA PRO A 210 -13.31 -2.70 -20.19
C PRO A 210 -12.09 -1.92 -19.69
N SER A 211 -10.90 -2.51 -19.84
CA SER A 211 -9.64 -1.89 -19.43
C SER A 211 -8.51 -2.37 -20.32
N LYS A 212 -7.45 -1.56 -20.44
CA LYS A 212 -6.24 -1.92 -21.20
C LYS A 212 -5.54 -3.16 -20.66
N PHE A 213 -5.63 -3.39 -19.36
CA PHE A 213 -5.04 -4.57 -18.72
C PHE A 213 -5.76 -5.87 -19.10
N LEU A 214 -6.98 -5.82 -19.64
CA LEU A 214 -7.63 -7.00 -20.24
C LEU A 214 -7.02 -7.40 -21.59
N GLU A 215 -6.25 -6.51 -22.23
CA GLU A 215 -5.50 -6.82 -23.45
C GLU A 215 -4.19 -7.59 -23.12
N MET A 216 -3.86 -7.76 -21.84
CA MET A 216 -2.73 -8.58 -21.41
C MET A 216 -3.04 -10.08 -21.52
N TYR A 217 -2.10 -10.86 -22.05
CA TYR A 217 -2.23 -12.31 -22.21
C TYR A 217 -2.43 -12.99 -20.85
N ASP A 218 -3.44 -13.84 -20.73
CA ASP A 218 -3.76 -14.64 -19.54
C ASP A 218 -3.97 -13.82 -18.24
N TYR A 219 -4.24 -12.52 -18.36
CA TYR A 219 -4.50 -11.65 -17.22
C TYR A 219 -5.99 -11.58 -16.88
N LYS A 220 -6.40 -12.33 -15.85
CA LYS A 220 -7.73 -12.21 -15.24
C LYS A 220 -7.67 -11.26 -14.06
N LEU A 221 -8.17 -10.04 -14.27
CA LEU A 221 -8.28 -9.01 -13.24
C LEU A 221 -9.00 -9.49 -11.96
N SER A 222 -10.02 -10.35 -12.10
CA SER A 222 -10.75 -10.95 -10.98
C SER A 222 -9.89 -11.84 -10.09
N ASP A 223 -8.79 -12.37 -10.64
CA ASP A 223 -7.95 -13.38 -9.98
C ASP A 223 -6.65 -12.79 -9.44
N ARG A 224 -6.38 -11.52 -9.77
CA ARG A 224 -5.14 -10.78 -9.47
C ARG A 224 -5.44 -9.45 -8.78
N LEU A 225 -6.02 -9.56 -7.59
CA LEU A 225 -6.56 -8.44 -6.83
C LEU A 225 -5.53 -7.86 -5.85
N PHE A 226 -4.91 -6.76 -6.23
CA PHE A 226 -3.97 -6.05 -5.37
C PHE A 226 -4.66 -5.16 -4.34
N PHE A 227 -4.25 -5.28 -3.08
CA PHE A 227 -4.60 -4.38 -1.99
C PHE A 227 -3.32 -3.97 -1.26
N ASP A 228 -3.22 -2.69 -0.92
CA ASP A 228 -1.95 -2.12 -0.47
C ASP A 228 -2.02 -1.73 1.00
N ILE A 229 -1.12 -2.28 1.81
CA ILE A 229 -1.03 -1.92 3.23
C ILE A 229 -0.77 -0.41 3.40
N SER A 230 0.07 0.19 2.55
CA SER A 230 0.38 1.63 2.65
C SER A 230 -0.86 2.48 2.43
N HIS A 231 -1.56 2.28 1.30
CA HIS A 231 -2.71 3.10 0.95
C HIS A 231 -4.01 2.69 1.64
N ASP A 232 -4.33 1.40 1.72
CA ASP A 232 -5.60 0.93 2.31
C ASP A 232 -5.57 0.98 3.83
N PHE A 233 -4.49 0.50 4.45
CA PHE A 233 -4.38 0.47 5.90
C PHE A 233 -3.79 1.76 6.48
N TYR A 234 -2.50 2.05 6.28
CA TYR A 234 -1.84 3.16 6.99
C TYR A 234 -2.41 4.54 6.62
N LEU A 235 -2.37 4.94 5.34
CA LEU A 235 -2.94 6.22 4.87
C LEU A 235 -4.47 6.23 4.84
N GLY A 236 -5.09 5.06 4.95
CA GLY A 236 -6.54 4.88 4.84
C GLY A 236 -7.22 4.73 6.19
N THR A 237 -7.36 3.48 6.61
CA THR A 237 -8.11 3.13 7.81
C THR A 237 -7.39 3.56 9.09
N ALA A 238 -6.12 3.25 9.23
CA ALA A 238 -5.40 3.37 10.49
C ALA A 238 -5.22 4.83 10.94
N THR A 239 -4.85 5.74 10.01
CA THR A 239 -4.79 7.19 10.32
C THR A 239 -6.13 7.73 10.84
N PHE A 240 -7.25 7.27 10.28
CA PHE A 240 -8.58 7.68 10.71
C PHE A 240 -8.97 7.05 12.05
N SER A 241 -8.71 5.75 12.22
CA SER A 241 -9.00 5.02 13.45
C SER A 241 -8.21 5.56 14.63
N MET A 242 -6.91 5.84 14.46
CA MET A 242 -6.10 6.52 15.46
C MET A 242 -6.67 7.92 15.77
N GLY A 243 -7.17 8.61 14.74
CA GLY A 243 -7.89 9.87 14.89
C GLY A 243 -9.09 9.79 15.84
N MET A 244 -9.92 8.75 15.70
CA MET A 244 -11.06 8.49 16.57
C MET A 244 -10.61 8.06 17.98
N ILE A 245 -9.64 7.16 18.09
CA ILE A 245 -9.09 6.67 19.37
C ILE A 245 -8.57 7.86 20.20
N ILE A 246 -7.77 8.75 19.61
CA ILE A 246 -7.26 9.94 20.30
C ILE A 246 -8.39 10.88 20.71
N CYS A 247 -9.40 11.09 19.85
CA CYS A 247 -10.58 11.88 20.21
C CYS A 247 -11.34 11.26 21.40
N LYS A 248 -11.46 9.94 21.48
CA LYS A 248 -12.07 9.25 22.63
C LYS A 248 -11.27 9.45 23.91
N ILE A 249 -9.95 9.28 23.86
CA ILE A 249 -9.04 9.51 25.01
C ILE A 249 -9.19 10.93 25.56
N ILE A 250 -9.21 11.94 24.68
CA ILE A 250 -9.25 13.35 25.07
C ILE A 250 -10.65 13.79 25.50
N LYS A 251 -11.69 13.46 24.73
CA LYS A 251 -13.04 14.03 24.91
C LYS A 251 -13.96 13.19 25.77
N GLU A 252 -13.90 11.87 25.61
CA GLU A 252 -14.81 10.94 26.30
C GLU A 252 -14.21 10.48 27.61
N ALA A 253 -12.98 9.96 27.57
CA ALA A 253 -12.24 9.52 28.75
C ALA A 253 -11.70 10.70 29.56
N LYS A 254 -11.37 11.82 28.91
CA LYS A 254 -10.73 13.00 29.53
C LYS A 254 -9.42 12.65 30.25
N PHE A 255 -8.69 11.69 29.70
CA PHE A 255 -7.42 11.20 30.26
C PHE A 255 -6.31 12.23 30.12
N CYS A 256 -6.21 12.88 28.96
CA CYS A 256 -5.22 13.93 28.72
C CYS A 256 -5.73 15.01 27.78
N SER A 257 -5.03 16.14 27.74
CA SER A 257 -5.23 17.16 26.71
C SER A 257 -4.47 16.81 25.42
N LEU A 258 -4.77 17.52 24.33
CA LEU A 258 -4.03 17.38 23.08
C LEU A 258 -2.59 17.90 23.22
N GLU A 259 -2.40 18.97 24.00
CA GLU A 259 -1.08 19.54 24.30
C GLU A 259 -0.21 18.55 25.10
N GLU A 260 -0.79 17.87 26.10
CA GLU A 260 -0.11 16.84 26.88
C GLU A 260 0.34 15.68 25.98
N LEU A 261 -0.54 15.19 25.10
CA LEU A 261 -0.23 14.15 24.13
C LEU A 261 0.88 14.58 23.17
N ASN A 262 0.78 15.77 22.58
CA ASN A 262 1.77 16.30 21.64
C ASN A 262 3.13 16.55 22.32
N SER A 263 3.13 17.00 23.58
CA SER A 263 4.35 17.15 24.40
C SER A 263 5.06 15.80 24.54
N CYS A 264 4.33 14.75 24.89
CA CYS A 264 4.91 13.40 25.02
C CYS A 264 5.40 12.86 23.67
N ILE A 265 4.64 13.01 22.59
CA ILE A 265 5.06 12.63 21.24
C ILE A 265 6.38 13.32 20.85
N SER A 266 6.51 14.62 21.12
CA SER A 266 7.69 15.40 20.75
C SER A 266 8.96 15.00 21.51
N LYS A 267 8.80 14.51 22.74
CA LYS A 267 9.89 14.12 23.64
C LYS A 267 10.18 12.61 23.62
N PHE A 268 9.35 11.83 22.94
CA PHE A 268 9.47 10.38 22.92
C PHE A 268 10.81 9.93 22.35
N TYR A 269 11.57 9.19 23.15
CA TYR A 269 12.88 8.67 22.77
C TYR A 269 12.73 7.31 22.10
N PHE A 270 13.00 7.24 20.79
CA PHE A 270 12.84 6.02 19.99
C PHE A 270 14.01 5.03 20.11
N GLY A 271 15.04 5.32 20.91
CA GLY A 271 16.26 4.50 20.98
C GLY A 271 17.27 4.79 19.87
N THR A 272 18.32 3.97 19.81
CA THR A 272 19.43 4.08 18.83
C THR A 272 19.38 3.03 17.71
N SER A 273 18.72 1.89 17.95
CA SER A 273 18.75 0.72 17.06
C SER A 273 17.77 0.84 15.89
N ASP A 274 16.65 1.55 16.10
CA ASP A 274 15.67 1.90 15.07
C ASP A 274 15.62 3.42 14.93
N LYS A 275 15.70 3.94 13.70
CA LYS A 275 15.40 5.35 13.39
C LYS A 275 14.01 5.43 12.76
N PRO A 276 12.92 5.23 13.51
CA PRO A 276 11.58 5.30 12.96
C PRO A 276 11.29 6.71 12.44
N ASN A 277 10.31 6.80 11.55
CA ASN A 277 9.85 8.10 11.09
C ASN A 277 9.18 8.84 12.26
N ARG A 278 9.71 10.02 12.60
CA ARG A 278 9.17 10.82 13.70
C ARG A 278 7.69 11.10 13.48
N ILE A 279 6.91 10.81 14.53
CA ILE A 279 5.48 11.12 14.59
C ILE A 279 5.33 12.64 14.53
N LYS A 280 4.52 13.13 13.59
CA LYS A 280 4.20 14.56 13.50
C LYS A 280 3.25 14.96 14.63
N VAL A 281 3.38 16.21 15.06
CA VAL A 281 2.42 16.86 15.96
C VAL A 281 1.01 16.68 15.40
N ILE A 282 0.09 16.30 16.27
CA ILE A 282 -1.31 16.05 15.96
C ILE A 282 -2.05 17.38 16.01
N ASP A 283 -2.62 17.77 14.87
CA ASP A 283 -3.36 19.02 14.71
C ASP A 283 -4.73 18.96 15.42
N SER A 284 -5.17 20.09 15.98
CA SER A 284 -6.46 20.22 16.67
C SER A 284 -7.67 19.92 15.78
N LYS A 285 -7.50 20.01 14.45
CA LYS A 285 -8.49 19.64 13.42
C LYS A 285 -8.91 18.16 13.45
N ILE A 286 -8.17 17.30 14.14
CA ILE A 286 -8.57 15.90 14.42
C ILE A 286 -10.00 15.80 14.96
N SER A 287 -10.46 16.83 15.67
CA SER A 287 -11.82 16.94 16.22
C SER A 287 -12.94 16.94 15.18
N GLY A 288 -12.66 17.35 13.94
CA GLY A 288 -13.69 17.52 12.90
C GLY A 288 -13.76 16.37 11.90
N ASN A 289 -12.60 15.85 11.45
CA ASN A 289 -12.54 14.82 10.40
C ASN A 289 -11.73 13.58 10.79
N HIS A 290 -11.18 13.53 12.01
CA HIS A 290 -10.32 12.45 12.51
C HIS A 290 -9.11 12.12 11.61
N MET A 291 -8.64 13.07 10.79
CA MET A 291 -7.47 12.85 9.93
C MET A 291 -6.20 13.39 10.60
N LEU A 292 -5.22 12.51 10.80
CA LEU A 292 -3.96 12.85 11.49
C LEU A 292 -2.91 13.57 10.61
N GLY A 293 -3.09 13.63 9.29
CA GLY A 293 -2.11 14.25 8.37
C GLY A 293 -0.73 13.55 8.35
N GLN A 294 -0.66 12.31 8.84
CA GLN A 294 0.55 11.50 8.87
C GLN A 294 0.74 10.72 7.56
N HIS A 295 1.99 10.52 7.15
CA HIS A 295 2.33 9.58 6.08
C HIS A 295 2.39 8.14 6.61
N SER A 296 2.44 7.12 5.74
CA SER A 296 2.31 5.71 6.12
C SER A 296 3.23 5.31 7.27
N GLU A 297 4.53 5.60 7.15
CA GLU A 297 5.51 5.17 8.14
C GLU A 297 5.46 5.98 9.45
N GLN A 298 4.92 7.20 9.40
CA GLN A 298 4.63 7.97 10.61
C GLN A 298 3.43 7.36 11.35
N CYS A 299 2.39 6.95 10.62
CA CYS A 299 1.24 6.26 11.20
C CYS A 299 1.65 4.90 11.79
N ARG A 300 2.52 4.16 11.10
CA ARG A 300 3.09 2.90 11.63
C ARG A 300 3.86 3.13 12.93
N SER A 301 4.71 4.16 12.95
CA SER A 301 5.45 4.55 14.17
C SER A 301 4.48 4.95 15.28
N LEU A 302 3.42 5.71 14.96
CA LEU A 302 2.39 6.05 15.94
C LEU A 302 1.76 4.79 16.54
N ILE A 303 1.25 3.85 15.72
CA ILE A 303 0.62 2.62 16.22
C ILE A 303 1.59 1.82 17.10
N ARG A 304 2.84 1.63 16.66
CA ARG A 304 3.84 0.85 17.37
C ARG A 304 4.16 1.42 18.76
N TYR A 305 4.32 2.74 18.87
CA TYR A 305 4.77 3.40 20.09
C TYR A 305 3.63 4.02 20.91
N PHE A 306 2.38 3.98 20.43
CA PHE A 306 1.24 4.59 21.11
C PHE A 306 1.05 4.10 22.56
N PRO A 307 1.13 2.80 22.88
CA PRO A 307 0.97 2.32 24.25
C PRO A 307 1.99 2.92 25.21
N LEU A 308 3.24 3.05 24.74
CA LEU A 308 4.33 3.63 25.53
C LEU A 308 4.10 5.13 25.73
N ILE A 309 3.62 5.85 24.72
CA ILE A 309 3.26 7.27 24.84
C ILE A 309 2.14 7.47 25.87
N ILE A 310 1.08 6.66 25.81
CA ILE A 310 -0.02 6.71 26.78
C ILE A 310 0.45 6.34 28.19
N HIS A 311 1.33 5.37 28.31
CA HIS A 311 1.94 5.00 29.59
C HIS A 311 2.76 6.15 30.18
N SER A 312 3.60 6.82 29.39
CA SER A 312 4.35 7.99 29.86
C SER A 312 3.45 9.12 30.36
N ILE A 313 2.31 9.37 29.69
CA ILE A 313 1.32 10.35 30.18
C ILE A 313 0.74 9.89 31.52
N LYS A 314 0.42 8.59 31.65
CA LYS A 314 -0.10 8.01 32.89
C LYS A 314 0.85 8.26 34.06
N GLU A 315 2.13 7.92 33.89
CA GLU A 315 3.15 8.08 34.92
C GLU A 315 3.33 9.55 35.31
N LEU A 316 3.41 10.46 34.33
CA LEU A 316 3.61 11.89 34.57
C LEU A 316 2.44 12.55 35.31
N LYS A 317 1.20 12.11 35.04
CA LYS A 317 -0.01 12.79 35.53
C LYS A 317 -0.63 12.14 36.76
N TYR A 318 -0.56 10.83 36.84
CA TYR A 318 -1.24 10.05 37.87
C TYR A 318 -0.27 9.24 38.74
N GLY A 319 1.03 9.18 38.38
CA GLY A 319 2.03 8.40 39.11
C GLY A 319 1.63 6.93 39.31
N ASN A 320 2.09 6.35 40.42
CA ASN A 320 1.72 5.01 40.88
C ASN A 320 0.56 5.04 41.89
N VAL A 321 -0.36 6.00 41.77
CA VAL A 321 -1.47 6.13 42.73
C VAL A 321 -2.31 4.85 42.74
N GLU A 322 -2.41 4.20 43.91
CA GLU A 322 -3.37 3.12 44.12
C GLU A 322 -4.78 3.70 44.09
N PHE A 323 -5.50 3.38 43.02
CA PHE A 323 -6.83 3.89 42.69
C PHE A 323 -7.87 3.38 43.68
N THR A 324 -8.04 4.05 44.82
CA THR A 324 -9.12 3.74 45.77
C THR A 324 -10.00 4.96 46.00
N ASN A 325 -11.31 4.78 45.75
CA ASN A 325 -12.43 5.68 46.10
C ASN A 325 -12.65 6.97 45.28
N ASP A 326 -12.02 7.17 44.12
CA ASP A 326 -12.36 8.28 43.19
C ASP A 326 -13.19 7.78 42.00
N ILE A 327 -14.50 8.04 42.04
CA ILE A 327 -15.47 7.66 41.02
C ILE A 327 -15.15 8.25 39.64
N LEU A 328 -14.62 9.48 39.59
CA LEU A 328 -14.27 10.14 38.33
C LEU A 328 -13.07 9.46 37.69
N LEU A 329 -12.08 9.10 38.52
CA LEU A 329 -10.88 8.40 38.09
C LEU A 329 -11.19 6.97 37.63
N GLU A 330 -12.06 6.26 38.34
CA GLU A 330 -12.56 4.94 37.94
C GLU A 330 -13.30 5.00 36.60
N THR A 331 -14.19 5.98 36.44
CA THR A 331 -14.94 6.19 35.18
C THR A 331 -14.00 6.52 34.01
N MET A 332 -12.97 7.34 34.24
CA MET A 332 -11.93 7.63 33.25
C MET A 332 -11.19 6.34 32.85
N MET A 333 -10.76 5.54 33.82
CA MET A 333 -10.02 4.31 33.59
C MET A 333 -10.84 3.27 32.83
N LEU A 334 -12.14 3.15 33.12
CA LEU A 334 -13.05 2.28 32.38
C LEU A 334 -13.15 2.70 30.91
N LYS A 335 -13.37 3.99 30.63
CA LYS A 335 -13.40 4.52 29.26
C LYS A 335 -12.07 4.36 28.53
N MET A 336 -10.96 4.50 29.25
CA MET A 336 -9.62 4.24 28.72
C MET A 336 -9.47 2.76 28.35
N LYS A 337 -9.93 1.83 29.19
CA LYS A 337 -9.91 0.40 28.89
C LYS A 337 -10.67 0.08 27.61
N ASP A 338 -11.90 0.59 27.46
CA ASP A 338 -12.71 0.39 26.25
C ASP A 338 -12.01 0.97 25.01
N THR A 339 -11.40 2.15 25.15
CA THR A 339 -10.68 2.81 24.06
C THR A 339 -9.40 2.06 23.68
N MET A 340 -8.67 1.51 24.66
CA MET A 340 -7.47 0.72 24.42
C MET A 340 -7.79 -0.65 23.80
N GLU A 341 -8.95 -1.25 24.08
CA GLU A 341 -9.38 -2.47 23.40
C GLU A 341 -9.57 -2.26 21.89
N ILE A 342 -10.13 -1.10 21.50
CA ILE A 342 -10.24 -0.70 20.10
C ILE A 342 -8.85 -0.51 19.47
N PHE A 343 -7.94 0.13 20.20
CA PHE A 343 -6.57 0.31 19.75
C PHE A 343 -5.84 -1.03 19.56
N GLU A 344 -5.93 -1.96 20.53
CA GLU A 344 -5.29 -3.27 20.43
C GLU A 344 -5.84 -4.09 19.26
N ASN A 345 -7.14 -3.99 18.97
CA ASN A 345 -7.72 -4.59 17.77
C ASN A 345 -7.07 -4.04 16.48
N LEU A 346 -6.93 -2.71 16.36
CA LEU A 346 -6.24 -2.08 15.22
C LEU A 346 -4.77 -2.47 15.13
N ARG A 347 -4.07 -2.51 16.27
CA ARG A 347 -2.65 -2.90 16.37
C ARG A 347 -2.45 -4.35 15.94
N TYR A 348 -3.31 -5.27 16.36
CA TYR A 348 -3.18 -6.67 15.97
C TYR A 348 -3.47 -6.89 14.49
N ILE A 349 -4.39 -6.11 13.89
CA ILE A 349 -4.55 -6.08 12.42
C ILE A 349 -3.24 -5.64 11.74
N GLU A 350 -2.59 -4.57 12.23
CA GLU A 350 -1.31 -4.09 11.67
C GLU A 350 -0.21 -5.16 11.74
N GLU A 351 -0.13 -5.86 12.85
CA GLU A 351 0.85 -6.92 13.10
C GLU A 351 0.68 -8.08 12.10
N LEU A 352 -0.55 -8.58 11.94
CA LEU A 352 -0.83 -9.68 11.01
C LEU A 352 -0.57 -9.29 9.55
N ILE A 353 -1.05 -8.13 9.09
CA ILE A 353 -0.88 -7.74 7.68
C ILE A 353 0.56 -7.36 7.33
N SER A 354 1.34 -6.90 8.32
CA SER A 354 2.74 -6.52 8.13
C SER A 354 3.71 -7.67 8.40
N SER A 355 3.22 -8.82 8.85
CA SER A 355 4.04 -9.99 9.14
C SER A 355 4.60 -10.57 7.83
N PRO A 356 5.90 -10.90 7.77
CA PRO A 356 6.48 -11.64 6.65
C PRO A 356 6.09 -13.12 6.65
N TYR A 357 5.45 -13.60 7.72
CA TYR A 357 4.97 -14.97 7.86
C TYR A 357 3.56 -14.97 8.44
N ILE A 358 2.64 -15.68 7.81
CA ILE A 358 1.27 -15.81 8.30
C ILE A 358 0.70 -17.18 7.94
N ASP A 359 -0.12 -17.76 8.81
CA ASP A 359 -0.82 -19.02 8.56
C ASP A 359 -2.35 -18.86 8.40
N ASP A 360 -3.01 -19.93 7.93
CA ASP A 360 -4.46 -19.91 7.70
C ASP A 360 -5.31 -19.67 8.97
N ASN A 361 -4.83 -20.04 10.17
CA ASN A 361 -5.54 -19.74 11.43
C ASN A 361 -5.43 -18.25 11.74
N GLU A 362 -4.25 -17.67 11.56
CA GLU A 362 -4.02 -16.24 11.69
C GLU A 362 -4.85 -15.42 10.68
N LEU A 363 -5.08 -15.96 9.47
CA LEU A 363 -6.00 -15.35 8.50
C LEU A 363 -7.47 -15.36 8.99
N LEU A 364 -7.91 -16.40 9.70
CA LEU A 364 -9.24 -16.40 10.32
C LEU A 364 -9.35 -15.37 11.45
N ILE A 365 -8.27 -15.20 12.22
CA ILE A 365 -8.17 -14.15 13.24
C ILE A 365 -8.23 -12.78 12.57
N LEU A 366 -7.47 -12.56 11.50
CA LEU A 366 -7.47 -11.32 10.72
C LEU A 366 -8.89 -10.96 10.25
N ASP A 367 -9.63 -11.91 9.67
CA ASP A 367 -11.01 -11.68 9.23
C ASP A 367 -11.93 -11.25 10.39
N SER A 368 -11.80 -11.88 11.56
CA SER A 368 -12.54 -11.54 12.77
C SER A 368 -12.19 -10.15 13.30
N LEU A 369 -10.90 -9.81 13.33
CA LEU A 369 -10.41 -8.52 13.78
C LEU A 369 -10.90 -7.40 12.84
N VAL A 370 -10.76 -7.59 11.53
CA VAL A 370 -11.25 -6.65 10.50
C VAL A 370 -12.75 -6.42 10.68
N LYS A 371 -13.54 -7.48 10.84
CA LYS A 371 -14.99 -7.36 11.09
C LYS A 371 -15.28 -6.49 12.32
N LYS A 372 -14.65 -6.80 13.46
CA LYS A 372 -14.82 -6.03 14.71
C LYS A 372 -14.45 -4.56 14.51
N HIS A 373 -13.35 -4.28 13.83
CA HIS A 373 -12.88 -2.92 13.56
C HIS A 373 -13.83 -2.13 12.67
N LEU A 374 -14.31 -2.73 11.58
CA LEU A 374 -15.24 -2.08 10.65
C LEU A 374 -16.61 -1.83 11.29
N MET A 375 -17.08 -2.74 12.14
CA MET A 375 -18.28 -2.53 12.97
C MET A 375 -18.09 -1.30 13.87
N PHE A 376 -16.96 -1.18 14.57
CA PHE A 376 -16.63 -0.01 15.38
C PHE A 376 -16.67 1.28 14.55
N ILE A 377 -16.03 1.32 13.37
CA ILE A 377 -16.07 2.51 12.51
C ILE A 377 -17.51 2.84 12.09
N SER A 378 -18.31 1.84 11.72
CA SER A 378 -19.69 2.04 11.26
C SER A 378 -20.64 2.56 12.34
N GLN A 379 -20.37 2.24 13.61
CA GLN A 379 -21.13 2.76 14.75
C GLN A 379 -20.83 4.25 15.00
N ASN A 380 -19.63 4.71 14.62
CA ASN A 380 -19.18 6.08 14.83
C ASN A 380 -19.31 6.96 13.57
N ARG A 381 -19.61 6.37 12.40
CA ARG A 381 -19.80 7.11 11.14
C ARG A 381 -20.83 6.45 10.21
N PRO A 382 -21.72 7.22 9.55
CA PRO A 382 -22.79 6.67 8.70
C PRO A 382 -22.32 5.98 7.41
N THR A 383 -21.05 6.06 7.04
CA THR A 383 -20.50 5.48 5.81
C THR A 383 -19.14 4.84 6.05
N LEU A 384 -18.75 3.87 5.20
CA LEU A 384 -17.38 3.39 5.09
C LEU A 384 -16.75 3.86 3.76
N ARG A 385 -15.46 4.13 3.76
CA ARG A 385 -14.65 4.48 2.60
C ARG A 385 -14.15 3.21 1.92
N LEU A 386 -13.75 3.30 0.65
CA LEU A 386 -13.16 2.17 -0.09
C LEU A 386 -11.99 1.53 0.69
N ARG A 387 -11.07 2.34 1.21
CA ARG A 387 -9.88 1.87 1.95
C ARG A 387 -10.23 0.98 3.15
N GLU A 388 -11.33 1.28 3.83
CA GLU A 388 -11.83 0.47 4.96
C GLU A 388 -12.47 -0.82 4.45
N HIS A 389 -13.30 -0.74 3.41
CA HIS A 389 -13.91 -1.93 2.81
C HIS A 389 -12.88 -2.89 2.20
N ASN A 390 -11.79 -2.37 1.64
CA ASN A 390 -10.70 -3.17 1.06
C ASN A 390 -10.09 -4.15 2.09
N MET A 391 -10.12 -3.83 3.38
CA MET A 391 -9.62 -4.71 4.45
C MET A 391 -10.35 -6.05 4.51
N VAL A 392 -11.63 -6.08 4.11
CA VAL A 392 -12.42 -7.31 4.03
C VAL A 392 -11.80 -8.35 3.08
N HIS A 393 -10.96 -7.90 2.14
CA HIS A 393 -10.32 -8.74 1.13
C HIS A 393 -8.84 -9.07 1.45
N PHE A 394 -8.31 -8.66 2.61
CA PHE A 394 -6.89 -8.86 2.92
C PHE A 394 -6.53 -10.35 3.00
N SER A 395 -7.34 -11.17 3.65
CA SER A 395 -7.05 -12.60 3.78
C SER A 395 -7.04 -13.32 2.42
N SER A 396 -7.97 -13.03 1.51
CA SER A 396 -7.96 -13.62 0.17
C SER A 396 -6.81 -13.11 -0.70
N ALA A 397 -6.41 -11.86 -0.52
CA ALA A 397 -5.23 -11.31 -1.16
C ALA A 397 -3.95 -12.00 -0.67
N ILE A 398 -3.83 -12.26 0.64
CA ILE A 398 -2.71 -13.02 1.21
C ILE A 398 -2.68 -14.44 0.66
N ARG A 399 -3.82 -15.14 0.57
CA ARG A 399 -3.86 -16.47 -0.04
C ARG A 399 -3.42 -16.47 -1.52
N SER A 400 -3.68 -15.38 -2.23
CA SER A 400 -3.36 -15.26 -3.66
C SER A 400 -1.89 -14.94 -3.91
N TYR A 401 -1.31 -14.05 -3.09
CA TYR A 401 0.04 -13.50 -3.31
C TYR A 401 1.06 -13.85 -2.23
N GLY A 402 0.67 -14.49 -1.13
CA GLY A 402 1.48 -14.52 0.08
C GLY A 402 1.40 -13.20 0.88
N PRO A 403 2.32 -12.97 1.83
CA PRO A 403 2.27 -11.81 2.71
C PRO A 403 2.22 -10.47 1.97
N LEU A 404 1.25 -9.61 2.30
CA LEU A 404 1.02 -8.33 1.60
C LEU A 404 2.20 -7.36 1.73
N CYS A 405 2.99 -7.47 2.81
CA CYS A 405 4.18 -6.64 3.02
C CYS A 405 5.21 -6.80 1.88
N ASN A 406 5.25 -7.96 1.22
CA ASN A 406 6.18 -8.26 0.15
C ASN A 406 5.83 -7.58 -1.18
N ILE A 407 4.60 -7.11 -1.32
CA ILE A 407 4.09 -6.40 -2.51
C ILE A 407 3.56 -5.00 -2.18
N ALA A 408 3.78 -4.50 -0.96
CA ALA A 408 3.32 -3.19 -0.52
C ALA A 408 4.05 -2.06 -1.27
N SER A 409 3.35 -0.93 -1.46
CA SER A 409 3.87 0.19 -2.24
C SER A 409 4.96 1.03 -1.54
N LEU A 410 5.19 0.79 -0.24
CA LEU A 410 6.08 1.58 0.65
C LEU A 410 7.48 1.84 0.06
N ARG A 411 7.99 0.87 -0.69
CA ARG A 411 9.34 0.90 -1.25
C ARG A 411 9.43 1.77 -2.49
N TYR A 412 8.41 1.73 -3.34
CA TYR A 412 8.34 2.58 -4.51
C TYR A 412 8.16 4.05 -4.11
N GLU A 413 7.43 4.31 -3.01
CA GLU A 413 7.38 5.65 -2.40
C GLU A 413 8.75 6.14 -1.91
N SER A 414 9.57 5.22 -1.37
CA SER A 414 10.95 5.53 -0.97
C SER A 414 11.82 5.82 -2.21
N PHE A 415 11.65 5.05 -3.28
CA PHE A 415 12.30 5.31 -4.56
C PHE A 415 11.90 6.67 -5.15
N HIS A 416 10.62 7.09 -5.05
CA HIS A 416 10.20 8.44 -5.44
C HIS A 416 10.95 9.53 -4.69
N GLN A 417 11.30 9.34 -3.42
CA GLN A 417 12.10 10.32 -2.69
C GLN A 417 13.50 10.45 -3.28
N VAL A 418 14.11 9.35 -3.74
CA VAL A 418 15.39 9.36 -4.46
C VAL A 418 15.25 10.10 -5.79
N ALA A 419 14.21 9.78 -6.57
CA ALA A 419 13.93 10.46 -7.84
C ALA A 419 13.68 11.96 -7.66
N LYS A 420 12.96 12.37 -6.60
CA LYS A 420 12.75 13.78 -6.22
C LYS A 420 14.06 14.47 -5.88
N LYS A 421 14.90 13.86 -5.05
CA LYS A 421 16.22 14.42 -4.69
C LYS A 421 17.10 14.60 -5.91
N PHE A 422 17.16 13.61 -6.79
CA PHE A 422 17.91 13.68 -8.04
C PHE A 422 17.36 14.79 -8.97
N CYS A 423 16.04 14.87 -9.11
CA CYS A 423 15.39 15.96 -9.83
C CYS A 423 15.78 17.31 -9.26
N MET A 424 15.81 17.47 -7.94
CA MET A 424 16.14 18.73 -7.27
C MET A 424 17.60 19.12 -7.49
N SER A 425 18.53 18.16 -7.37
CA SER A 425 19.97 18.39 -7.54
C SER A 425 20.42 18.55 -8.99
N SER A 426 19.66 18.02 -9.95
CA SER A 426 20.00 18.17 -11.37
C SER A 426 19.83 19.61 -11.84
N ASN A 427 20.82 20.14 -12.57
CA ASN A 427 20.75 21.46 -13.19
C ASN A 427 19.87 21.47 -14.46
N ASN A 428 19.52 20.30 -15.02
CA ASN A 428 18.68 20.20 -16.21
C ASN A 428 17.20 20.05 -15.84
N LYS A 429 16.45 21.16 -15.90
CA LYS A 429 14.99 21.18 -15.67
C LYS A 429 14.17 21.18 -16.95
N LEU A 430 14.81 21.22 -18.13
CA LEU A 430 14.12 21.30 -19.42
C LEU A 430 13.35 20.01 -19.73
N ASN A 431 13.97 18.87 -19.41
CA ASN A 431 13.39 17.56 -19.68
C ASN A 431 13.62 16.61 -18.51
N LEU A 432 12.82 16.80 -17.45
CA LEU A 432 12.90 15.99 -16.24
C LEU A 432 12.70 14.49 -16.50
N PRO A 433 11.71 14.04 -17.31
CA PRO A 433 11.58 12.62 -17.64
C PRO A 433 12.86 12.00 -18.21
N PHE A 434 13.47 12.64 -19.22
CA PHE A 434 14.74 12.18 -19.79
C PHE A 434 15.88 12.18 -18.76
N THR A 435 15.94 13.23 -17.94
CA THR A 435 16.99 13.38 -16.93
C THR A 435 16.95 12.24 -15.92
N ILE A 436 15.75 11.87 -15.44
CA ILE A 436 15.58 10.76 -14.48
C ILE A 436 15.92 9.41 -15.12
N MET A 437 15.49 9.19 -16.37
CA MET A 437 15.73 7.90 -17.05
C MET A 437 17.20 7.63 -17.39
N ASN A 438 18.07 8.65 -17.40
CA ASN A 438 19.52 8.49 -17.62
C ASN A 438 20.33 8.45 -16.31
N LYS A 439 19.65 8.38 -15.15
CA LYS A 439 20.31 8.11 -13.87
C LYS A 439 20.57 6.62 -13.77
#